data_AF-A0A923HI25-F1
#
_entry.id   AF-A0A923HI25-F1
#
_cell.length_a   1.000
_cell.length_b   1.000
_cell.length_c   1.000
_cell.angle_alpha   90.00
_cell.angle_beta   90.00
_cell.angle_gamma   90.00
#
_symmetry.space_group_name_H-M   'P 1'
#
loop_
_entity.id
_entity.type
_entity.pdbx_description
1 polymer ?
#
loop_
_entity_poly.entity_id
_entity_poly.type
_entity_poly.pdbx_seq_one_letter_code
_entity_poly.pdbx_strand_id
1 'polypeptide(L)'
;MSEEQAIDCKNQPVLVGDIVRVITLDKKFIKTFPEDERILIESMIGNFFKVVAIEEGAACVMREWHDERGQLQTHVIGLDSEDMEKV
;
A
#
# COMPACT_ATOMS: atom_id res chain seq x y z
N MET A 1 -12.13 11.12 -19.77
CA MET A 1 -11.87 10.36 -18.54
C MET A 1 -10.39 10.10 -18.56
N SER A 2 -9.61 10.96 -17.92
CA SER A 2 -8.16 10.78 -17.85
C SER A 2 -7.94 9.46 -17.11
N GLU A 3 -7.24 8.50 -17.73
CA GLU A 3 -6.74 7.36 -16.98
C GLU A 3 -5.75 7.93 -15.97
N GLU A 4 -6.18 8.11 -14.72
CA GLU A 4 -5.28 8.41 -13.62
C GLU A 4 -4.40 7.17 -13.42
N GLN A 5 -3.30 7.12 -14.15
CA GLN A 5 -2.34 6.03 -14.07
C GLN A 5 -1.45 6.30 -12.86
N ALA A 6 -1.44 5.36 -11.91
CA ALA A 6 -0.43 5.33 -10.88
C ALA A 6 0.93 5.02 -11.51
N ILE A 7 1.99 5.63 -10.98
CA ILE A 7 3.37 5.40 -11.41
C ILE A 7 4.22 5.04 -10.20
N ASP A 8 5.25 4.23 -10.38
CA ASP A 8 6.22 3.93 -9.32
C ASP A 8 7.30 5.02 -9.19
N CYS A 9 8.24 4.83 -8.26
CA CYS A 9 9.32 5.78 -7.98
C CYS A 9 10.30 5.98 -9.15
N LYS A 10 10.20 5.13 -10.19
CA LYS A 10 10.98 5.17 -11.42
C LYS A 10 10.16 5.69 -12.60
N ASN A 11 8.98 6.25 -12.35
CA ASN A 11 8.01 6.69 -13.35
C ASN A 11 7.49 5.56 -14.26
N GLN A 12 7.52 4.31 -13.79
CA GLN A 12 6.94 3.19 -14.50
C GLN A 12 5.43 3.12 -14.20
N PRO A 13 4.58 2.90 -15.22
CA PRO A 13 3.15 2.77 -15.01
C PRO A 13 2.84 1.52 -14.19
N VAL A 14 2.03 1.71 -13.16
CA VAL A 14 1.48 0.69 -12.27
C VAL A 14 0.01 0.50 -12.61
N LEU A 15 -0.39 -0.75 -12.80
CA LEU A 15 -1.76 -1.14 -13.15
C LEU A 15 -2.36 -2.03 -12.06
N VAL A 16 -3.69 -2.08 -12.02
CA VAL A 16 -4.40 -3.04 -11.15
C VAL A 16 -3.97 -4.46 -11.51
N GLY A 17 -3.54 -5.21 -10.51
CA GLY A 17 -3.03 -6.56 -10.64
C GLY A 17 -1.50 -6.68 -10.67
N ASP A 18 -0.78 -5.58 -10.86
CA ASP A 18 0.68 -5.56 -10.76
C ASP A 18 1.14 -5.82 -9.32
N ILE A 19 2.39 -6.27 -9.19
CA ILE A 19 3.06 -6.42 -7.90
C ILE A 19 4.00 -5.25 -7.72
N VAL A 20 3.84 -4.56 -6.60
CA VAL A 20 4.70 -3.46 -6.18
C VAL A 20 5.37 -3.81 -4.86
N ARG A 21 6.60 -3.34 -4.68
CA ARG A 21 7.32 -3.36 -3.42
C ARG A 21 7.10 -2.03 -2.73
N VAL A 22 6.67 -2.06 -1.47
CA VAL A 22 6.59 -0.85 -0.65
C VAL A 22 8.01 -0.48 -0.23
N ILE A 23 8.46 0.73 -0.57
CA ILE A 23 9.80 1.23 -0.24
C ILE A 23 9.74 2.05 1.04
N THR A 24 8.71 2.88 1.17
CA THR A 24 8.47 3.76 2.31
C THR A 24 6.97 3.91 2.56
N LEU A 25 6.62 4.45 3.71
CA LEU A 25 5.27 4.90 4.05
C LEU A 25 5.40 6.16 4.91
N ASP A 26 4.54 7.16 4.73
CA ASP A 26 4.56 8.35 5.58
C ASP A 26 4.33 7.97 7.05
N LYS A 27 5.21 8.44 7.93
CA LYS A 27 5.06 8.29 9.39
C LYS A 27 3.77 8.92 9.92
N LYS A 28 3.26 9.98 9.27
CA LYS A 28 1.95 10.55 9.63
C LYS A 28 0.82 9.61 9.29
N PHE A 29 0.90 8.93 8.14
CA PHE A 29 -0.04 7.89 7.74
C PHE A 29 0.00 6.71 8.72
N ILE A 30 1.18 6.19 9.06
CA ILE A 30 1.30 5.11 10.06
C ILE A 30 0.67 5.50 11.40
N LYS A 31 0.80 6.76 11.83
CA LYS A 31 0.24 7.25 13.09
C LYS A 31 -1.29 7.33 13.13
N THR A 32 -1.98 7.28 11.99
CA THR A 32 -3.46 7.23 11.96
C THR A 32 -3.99 5.88 12.44
N PHE A 33 -3.15 4.85 12.41
CA PHE A 33 -3.50 3.51 12.87
C PHE A 33 -3.33 3.37 14.40
N PRO A 34 -4.16 2.51 15.04
CA PRO A 34 -3.98 2.03 16.41
C PRO A 34 -2.56 1.54 16.68
N GLU A 35 -2.07 1.69 17.91
CA GLU A 35 -0.67 1.39 18.26
C GLU A 35 -0.28 -0.07 18.03
N ASP A 36 -1.23 -0.98 18.24
CA ASP A 36 -1.14 -2.41 17.98
C ASP A 36 -1.04 -2.75 16.49
N GLU A 37 -1.62 -1.93 15.62
CA GLU A 37 -1.57 -2.11 14.17
C GLU A 37 -0.35 -1.44 13.52
N ARG A 38 0.24 -0.41 14.15
CA ARG A 38 1.39 0.32 13.59
C ARG A 38 2.55 -0.59 13.21
N ILE A 39 2.86 -1.59 14.03
CA ILE A 39 3.94 -2.55 13.75
C ILE A 39 3.63 -3.34 12.48
N LEU A 40 2.36 -3.69 12.26
CA LEU A 40 1.93 -4.42 11.07
C LEU A 40 1.99 -3.55 9.82
N ILE A 41 1.61 -2.28 9.91
CA ILE A 41 1.74 -1.32 8.80
C ILE A 41 3.22 -1.06 8.50
N GLU A 42 4.05 -0.83 9.52
CA GLU A 42 5.50 -0.68 9.34
C GLU A 42 6.13 -1.92 8.70
N SER A 43 5.63 -3.12 9.02
CA SER A 43 6.08 -4.37 8.39
C SER A 43 5.79 -4.43 6.89
N MET A 44 4.91 -3.59 6.34
CA MET A 44 4.70 -3.54 4.89
C MET A 44 5.93 -3.01 4.16
N ILE A 45 6.73 -2.15 4.79
CA ILE A 45 7.92 -1.57 4.19
C ILE A 45 8.91 -2.69 3.87
N GLY A 46 9.34 -2.74 2.61
CA GLY A 46 10.23 -3.76 2.06
C GLY A 46 9.51 -5.01 1.54
N ASN A 47 8.21 -5.17 1.78
CA ASN A 47 7.40 -6.30 1.31
C ASN A 47 6.68 -6.00 -0.01
N PHE A 48 6.17 -7.06 -0.63
CA PHE A 48 5.50 -7.04 -1.93
C PHE A 48 3.99 -7.19 -1.77
N PHE A 49 3.26 -6.39 -2.54
CA PHE A 49 1.80 -6.40 -2.54
C PHE A 49 1.24 -6.29 -3.93
N LYS A 50 0.09 -6.92 -4.14
CA LYS A 50 -0.67 -6.80 -5.37
C LYS A 50 -1.54 -5.54 -5.31
N VAL A 51 -1.50 -4.76 -6.38
CA VAL A 51 -2.36 -3.60 -6.55
C VAL A 51 -3.79 -4.08 -6.80
N VAL A 52 -4.72 -3.66 -5.94
CA VAL A 52 -6.13 -4.04 -6.00
C VAL A 52 -7.02 -2.95 -6.62
N ALA A 53 -6.59 -1.69 -6.53
CA ALA A 53 -7.27 -0.55 -7.13
C ALA A 53 -6.28 0.57 -7.43
N ILE A 54 -6.67 1.53 -8.28
CA ILE A 54 -5.97 2.79 -8.49
C ILE A 54 -7.00 3.89 -8.30
N GLU A 55 -6.74 4.80 -7.38
CA GLU A 55 -7.62 5.93 -7.05
C GLU A 55 -6.79 7.21 -6.95
N GLU A 56 -7.20 8.28 -7.64
CA GLU A 56 -6.53 9.59 -7.59
C GLU A 56 -5.02 9.54 -7.94
N GLY A 57 -4.61 8.56 -8.76
CA GLY A 57 -3.21 8.32 -9.13
C GLY A 57 -2.37 7.56 -8.09
N ALA A 58 -2.96 7.14 -6.98
CA ALA A 58 -2.32 6.27 -5.98
C ALA A 58 -2.64 4.79 -6.25
N ALA A 59 -1.66 3.91 -6.07
CA ALA A 59 -1.89 2.48 -6.18
C ALA A 59 -2.31 1.91 -4.82
N CYS A 60 -3.52 1.38 -4.75
CA CYS A 60 -4.07 0.81 -3.53
C CYS A 60 -3.66 -0.65 -3.39
N VAL A 61 -3.03 -1.00 -2.27
CA VAL A 61 -2.69 -2.36 -1.89
C VAL A 61 -3.51 -2.81 -0.70
N MET A 62 -3.78 -4.12 -0.61
CA MET A 62 -4.55 -4.70 0.48
C MET A 62 -3.64 -5.46 1.43
N ARG A 63 -3.80 -5.21 2.73
CA ARG A 63 -3.11 -5.93 3.80
C ARG A 63 -4.15 -6.56 4.71
N GLU A 64 -3.97 -7.84 4.98
CA GLU A 64 -4.85 -8.63 5.83
C GLU A 64 -4.06 -9.23 6.99
N TRP A 65 -4.63 -9.20 8.19
CA TRP A 65 -4.06 -9.83 9.38
C TRP A 65 -5.16 -10.30 10.33
N HIS A 66 -4.81 -11.18 11.25
CA HIS A 66 -5.70 -11.57 12.33
C HIS A 66 -5.37 -10.74 13.57
N ASP A 67 -6.39 -10.20 14.22
CA ASP A 67 -6.24 -9.55 15.52
C ASP A 67 -6.05 -10.58 16.66
N GLU A 68 -5.87 -10.10 17.89
CA GLU A 68 -5.71 -10.95 19.08
C GLU A 68 -6.92 -11.86 19.37
N ARG A 69 -8.09 -11.53 18.80
CA ARG A 69 -9.33 -12.32 18.93
C ARG A 69 -9.52 -13.29 17.76
N GLY A 70 -8.56 -13.35 16.83
CA GLY A 70 -8.62 -14.16 15.62
C GLY A 70 -9.58 -13.63 14.56
N GLN A 71 -10.01 -12.36 14.63
CA GLN A 71 -10.81 -11.74 13.57
C GLN A 71 -9.91 -11.24 12.46
N LEU A 72 -10.31 -11.49 11.21
CA LEU A 72 -9.63 -10.98 10.04
C LEU A 72 -9.88 -9.48 9.92
N GLN A 73 -8.81 -8.70 10.01
CA GLN A 73 -8.78 -7.28 9.69
C GLN A 73 -8.21 -7.12 8.29
N THR A 74 -8.85 -6.26 7.50
CA THR A 74 -8.45 -5.95 6.12
C THR A 74 -8.34 -4.45 5.97
N HIS A 75 -7.17 -3.97 5.58
CA HIS A 75 -6.92 -2.56 5.32
C HIS A 75 -6.46 -2.35 3.88
N VAL A 76 -7.02 -1.32 3.25
CA VAL A 76 -6.62 -0.84 1.93
C VAL A 76 -5.78 0.42 2.10
N ILE A 77 -4.60 0.42 1.50
CA ILE A 77 -3.58 1.45 1.69
C ILE A 77 -3.18 1.97 0.32
N GLY A 78 -3.41 3.27 0.09
CA GLY A 78 -2.94 3.97 -1.09
C GLY A 78 -1.44 4.25 -0.98
N LEU A 79 -0.69 3.88 -2.00
CA LEU A 79 0.74 4.15 -2.11
C LEU A 79 0.96 5.27 -3.13
N ASP A 80 1.65 6.32 -2.70
CA ASP A 80 2.15 7.35 -3.59
C ASP A 80 3.29 6.80 -4.44
N SER A 81 3.56 7.47 -5.56
CA SER A 81 4.61 7.03 -6.50
C SER A 81 5.98 6.83 -5.84
N GLU A 82 6.34 7.68 -4.88
CA GLU A 82 7.60 7.63 -4.16
C GLU A 82 7.67 6.49 -3.12
N ASP A 83 6.52 5.97 -2.68
CA ASP A 83 6.42 4.91 -1.67
C ASP A 83 6.50 3.50 -2.27
N MET A 84 6.54 3.36 -3.59
CA MET A 84 6.49 2.05 -4.25
C MET A 84 7.44 1.88 -5.44
N GLU A 85 7.88 0.64 -5.66
CA GLU A 85 8.67 0.21 -6.81
C GLU A 85 7.93 -0.94 -7.51
N LYS A 86 7.69 -0.84 -8.81
CA LYS A 86 7.11 -1.94 -9.58
C LYS A 86 8.16 -3.04 -9.80
N VAL A 87 7.74 -4.30 -9.64
CA VAL A 87 8.59 -5.50 -9.80
C VAL A 87 8.42 -6.12 -11.18
#